data_AF-A0A1D6JDZ0-F1
#
_entry.id   AF-A0A1D6JDZ0-F1
#
_cell.length_a   1.000
_cell.length_b   1.000
_cell.length_c   1.000
_cell.angle_alpha   90.00
_cell.angle_beta   90.00
_cell.angle_gamma   90.00
#
_symmetry.space_group_name_H-M   'P 1'
#
loop_
_entity.id
_entity.type
_entity.pdbx_description
1 polymer ?
#
loop_
_entity_poly.entity_id
_entity_poly.type
_entity_poly.pdbx_seq_one_letter_code
_entity_poly.pdbx_strand_id
1 'polypeptide(L)'
;MCMHGSKCKIGSYCTVGRRLQELNILGGLILPVWGTIEKALAKQERLIHKRIRVVRLVTTNDSQRIVGLLIPNSAVESVLTGLFLISQRSSHNLMSISLWSEPNRDDL
;
A
#
# COMPACT_ATOMS: atom_id res chain seq x y z
N MET A 1 -4.87 -23.78 -5.14
CA MET A 1 -4.96 -23.80 -6.61
C MET A 1 -6.21 -23.01 -7.03
N CYS A 2 -6.13 -22.16 -8.07
CA CYS A 2 -7.31 -21.44 -8.56
C CYS A 2 -8.09 -22.28 -9.59
N MET A 3 -9.35 -21.94 -9.86
CA MET A 3 -10.17 -22.68 -10.84
C MET A 3 -9.71 -22.54 -12.31
N HIS A 4 -8.78 -21.63 -12.60
CA HIS A 4 -8.19 -21.49 -13.94
C HIS A 4 -7.12 -22.54 -14.27
N GLY A 5 -6.73 -23.39 -13.31
CA GLY A 5 -5.72 -24.43 -13.51
C GLY A 5 -4.37 -23.88 -13.98
N SER A 6 -3.67 -24.67 -14.82
CA SER A 6 -2.35 -24.34 -15.36
C SER A 6 -2.32 -23.15 -16.31
N LYS A 7 -3.48 -22.72 -16.84
CA LYS A 7 -3.59 -21.58 -17.77
C LYS A 7 -3.84 -20.25 -17.06
N CYS A 8 -3.67 -20.18 -15.74
CA CYS A 8 -3.93 -18.98 -14.99
C CYS A 8 -2.90 -17.87 -15.30
N LYS A 9 -3.35 -16.82 -16.01
CA LYS A 9 -2.52 -15.63 -16.29
C LYS A 9 -2.12 -14.84 -15.04
N ILE A 10 -2.84 -15.00 -13.92
CA ILE A 10 -2.55 -14.30 -12.65
C ILE A 10 -1.58 -15.11 -11.75
N GLY A 11 -1.45 -16.41 -11.99
CA GLY A 11 -0.51 -17.25 -11.25
C GLY A 11 -0.84 -17.33 -9.76
N SER A 12 0.19 -17.21 -8.92
CA SER A 12 0.12 -17.37 -7.45
C SER A 12 -0.87 -16.41 -6.79
N TYR A 13 -1.02 -15.20 -7.33
CA TYR A 13 -1.93 -14.17 -6.82
C TYR A 13 -3.40 -14.41 -7.19
N CYS A 14 -3.72 -15.42 -8.00
CA CYS A 14 -5.10 -15.68 -8.39
C CYS A 14 -5.90 -16.27 -7.23
N THR A 15 -6.88 -15.52 -6.73
CA THR A 15 -7.79 -15.94 -5.66
C THR A 15 -9.12 -16.49 -6.17
N VAL A 16 -9.36 -16.45 -7.50
CA VAL A 16 -10.63 -16.88 -8.09
C VAL A 16 -10.88 -18.36 -7.82
N GLY A 17 -12.07 -18.65 -7.27
CA GLY A 17 -12.50 -19.99 -6.94
C GLY A 17 -11.77 -20.63 -5.76
N ARG A 18 -11.00 -19.86 -4.98
CA ARG A 18 -10.47 -20.34 -3.69
C ARG A 18 -11.54 -20.19 -2.62
N ARG A 19 -11.80 -21.26 -1.87
CA ARG A 19 -12.69 -21.23 -0.69
C ARG A 19 -12.18 -20.29 0.40
N LEU A 20 -10.86 -20.29 0.63
CA LEU A 20 -10.19 -19.38 1.54
C LEU A 20 -9.45 -18.31 0.74
N GLN A 21 -9.72 -17.05 1.04
CA GLN A 21 -9.07 -15.90 0.43
C GLN A 21 -8.39 -15.07 1.52
N GLU A 22 -7.14 -14.72 1.26
CA GLU A 22 -6.40 -13.78 2.09
C GLU A 22 -6.64 -12.36 1.55
N LEU A 23 -7.09 -11.48 2.45
CA LEU A 23 -7.36 -10.08 2.15
C LEU A 23 -6.42 -9.21 2.97
N ASN A 24 -5.76 -8.27 2.32
CA ASN A 24 -4.88 -7.31 2.96
C ASN A 24 -5.62 -5.98 3.09
N ILE A 25 -6.05 -5.66 4.31
CA ILE A 25 -6.83 -4.46 4.60
C ILE A 25 -5.96 -3.45 5.34
N LEU A 26 -5.79 -2.27 4.74
CA LEU A 26 -5.18 -1.13 5.41
C LEU A 26 -6.28 -0.30 6.09
N GLY A 27 -6.26 -0.28 7.42
CA GLY A 27 -7.16 0.53 8.25
C GLY A 27 -6.46 1.75 8.86
N GLY A 28 -7.20 2.53 9.67
CA GLY A 28 -6.68 3.72 10.35
C GLY A 28 -6.71 4.99 9.50
N LEU A 29 -5.84 5.94 9.80
CA LEU A 29 -5.71 7.20 9.06
C LEU A 29 -5.01 6.94 7.72
N ILE A 30 -5.78 6.98 6.62
CA ILE A 30 -5.27 6.71 5.27
C ILE A 30 -4.55 7.92 4.67
N LEU A 31 -5.08 9.13 4.87
CA LEU A 31 -4.56 10.35 4.21
C LEU A 31 -3.05 10.58 4.46
N PRO A 32 -2.52 10.42 5.70
CA PRO A 32 -1.09 10.65 5.96
C PRO A 32 -0.15 9.72 5.19
N VAL A 33 -0.63 8.53 4.82
CA VAL A 33 0.17 7.50 4.14
C VAL A 33 -0.18 7.36 2.65
N TRP A 34 -1.14 8.16 2.16
CA TRP A 34 -1.70 8.05 0.82
C TRP A 34 -0.65 8.10 -0.29
N GLY A 35 0.25 9.09 -0.25
CA GLY A 35 1.30 9.22 -1.26
C GLY A 35 2.26 8.01 -1.32
N THR A 36 2.44 7.30 -0.22
CA THR A 36 3.22 6.04 -0.20
C THR A 36 2.47 4.89 -0.81
N ILE A 37 1.16 4.79 -0.56
CA ILE A 37 0.29 3.81 -1.20
C ILE A 37 0.29 4.03 -2.72
N GLU A 38 0.11 5.27 -3.18
CA GLU A 38 0.14 5.61 -4.61
C GLU A 38 1.46 5.19 -5.27
N LYS A 39 2.60 5.52 -4.64
CA LYS A 39 3.92 5.13 -5.12
C LYS A 39 4.10 3.60 -5.17
N ALA A 40 3.59 2.87 -4.19
CA ALA A 40 3.66 1.40 -4.17
C ALA A 40 2.79 0.77 -5.26
N LEU A 41 1.59 1.31 -5.50
CA LEU A 41 0.69 0.86 -6.56
C LEU A 41 1.22 1.21 -7.95
N ALA A 42 1.90 2.34 -8.11
CA ALA A 42 2.47 2.75 -9.40
C ALA A 42 3.46 1.71 -9.96
N LYS A 43 4.16 0.97 -9.09
CA LYS A 43 5.13 -0.10 -9.44
C LYS A 43 4.49 -1.37 -10.01
N GLN A 44 3.18 -1.53 -9.87
CA GLN A 44 2.51 -2.75 -10.31
C GLN A 44 2.42 -2.78 -11.84
N GLU A 45 2.77 -3.90 -12.47
CA GLU A 45 2.74 -4.01 -13.94
C GLU A 45 1.32 -3.98 -14.51
N ARG A 46 0.35 -4.54 -13.77
CA ARG A 46 -1.02 -4.72 -14.24
C ARG A 46 -1.93 -3.64 -13.68
N LEU A 47 -2.74 -3.02 -14.55
CA LEU A 47 -3.70 -1.99 -14.15
C LEU A 47 -4.65 -2.44 -13.04
N ILE A 48 -5.08 -3.71 -13.06
CA ILE A 48 -5.97 -4.25 -12.03
C ILE A 48 -5.30 -4.34 -10.65
N HIS A 49 -3.96 -4.45 -10.60
CA HIS A 49 -3.19 -4.45 -9.35
C HIS A 49 -2.85 -3.03 -8.87
N LYS A 50 -3.13 -1.99 -9.66
CA LYS A 50 -3.05 -0.59 -9.22
C LYS A 50 -4.33 -0.11 -8.53
N ARG A 51 -5.43 -0.84 -8.68
CA ARG A 51 -6.75 -0.42 -8.18
C ARG A 51 -6.95 -0.88 -6.75
N ILE A 52 -7.11 0.10 -5.85
CA ILE A 52 -7.60 -0.11 -4.48
C ILE A 52 -9.12 0.01 -4.41
N ARG A 53 -9.71 -0.55 -3.35
CA ARG A 53 -11.14 -0.48 -3.08
C ARG A 53 -11.37 -0.21 -1.61
N VAL A 54 -12.35 0.62 -1.29
CA VAL A 54 -12.87 0.69 0.09
C VAL A 54 -13.68 -0.57 0.33
N VAL A 55 -13.41 -1.26 1.43
CA VAL A 55 -14.16 -2.44 1.85
C VAL A 55 -14.70 -2.26 3.26
N ARG A 56 -15.86 -2.87 3.50
CA ARG A 56 -16.48 -2.99 4.80
C ARG A 56 -16.73 -4.47 5.08
N LEU A 57 -16.03 -5.01 6.06
CA LEU A 57 -16.15 -6.40 6.47
C LEU A 57 -16.85 -6.46 7.82
N VAL A 58 -17.61 -7.53 8.03
CA VAL A 58 -18.15 -7.91 9.32
C VAL A 58 -17.69 -9.34 9.56
N THR A 59 -16.94 -9.56 10.64
CA THR A 59 -16.49 -10.90 11.01
C THR A 59 -17.67 -11.74 11.48
N THR A 60 -17.66 -13.03 11.16
CA THR A 60 -18.79 -13.93 11.46
C THR A 60 -18.88 -14.32 12.93
N ASN A 61 -17.76 -14.35 13.64
CA ASN A 61 -17.69 -14.93 14.99
C ASN A 61 -17.96 -13.89 16.10
N ASP A 62 -17.51 -12.66 15.89
CA ASP A 62 -17.51 -11.58 16.90
C ASP A 62 -18.15 -10.28 16.38
N SER A 63 -18.68 -10.27 15.15
CA SER A 63 -19.35 -9.10 14.54
C SER A 63 -18.48 -7.84 14.49
N GLN A 64 -17.17 -7.99 14.52
CA GLN A 64 -16.22 -6.90 14.38
C GLN A 64 -16.37 -6.26 13.00
N ARG A 65 -16.54 -4.94 12.99
CA ARG A 65 -16.67 -4.16 11.77
C ARG A 65 -15.30 -3.62 11.38
N ILE A 66 -14.82 -4.00 10.20
CA ILE A 66 -13.55 -3.53 9.66
C ILE A 66 -13.87 -2.67 8.44
N VAL A 67 -13.37 -1.43 8.43
CA VAL A 67 -13.45 -0.54 7.27
C VAL A 67 -12.04 -0.12 6.91
N GLY A 68 -11.69 -0.26 5.63
CA GLY A 68 -10.35 0.09 5.17
C GLY A 68 -10.20 -0.04 3.66
N LEU A 69 -8.97 0.11 3.20
CA LEU A 69 -8.60 -0.09 1.81
C LEU A 69 -8.12 -1.52 1.61
N LEU A 70 -8.72 -2.22 0.64
CA LEU A 70 -8.22 -3.48 0.15
C LEU A 70 -6.98 -3.22 -0.71
N ILE A 71 -5.84 -3.71 -0.25
CA ILE A 71 -4.56 -3.66 -0.94
C ILE A 71 -4.41 -4.93 -1.80
N PRO A 72 -4.14 -4.80 -3.11
CA PRO A 72 -3.86 -5.96 -3.96
C PRO A 72 -2.65 -6.75 -3.46
N ASN A 73 -2.74 -8.09 -3.45
CA ASN A 73 -1.69 -8.95 -2.89
C ASN A 73 -0.30 -8.70 -3.50
N SER A 74 -0.23 -8.38 -4.79
CA SER A 74 1.04 -8.05 -5.47
C SER A 74 1.68 -6.74 -5.02
N ALA A 75 0.92 -5.86 -4.34
CA ALA A 75 1.39 -4.57 -3.85
C ALA A 75 1.71 -4.56 -2.35
N VAL A 76 1.37 -5.62 -1.62
CA VAL A 76 1.48 -5.68 -0.15
C VAL A 76 2.90 -5.41 0.32
N GLU A 77 3.89 -6.11 -0.23
CA GLU A 77 5.29 -5.93 0.16
C GLU A 77 5.80 -4.51 -0.11
N SER A 78 5.42 -3.94 -1.24
CA SER A 78 5.77 -2.55 -1.61
C SER A 78 5.15 -1.54 -0.65
N VAL A 79 3.89 -1.75 -0.24
CA VAL A 79 3.20 -0.91 0.73
C VAL A 79 3.84 -1.02 2.11
N LEU A 80 4.07 -2.25 2.60
CA LEU A 80 4.70 -2.49 3.91
C LEU A 80 6.08 -1.84 4.00
N THR A 81 6.91 -2.01 2.98
CA THR A 81 8.23 -1.38 2.88
C THR A 81 8.11 0.14 2.98
N GLY A 82 7.19 0.74 2.21
CA GLY A 82 6.99 2.19 2.23
C GLY A 82 6.51 2.72 3.59
N LEU A 83 5.57 2.02 4.23
CA LEU A 83 5.06 2.39 5.55
C LEU A 83 6.14 2.30 6.63
N PHE A 84 6.95 1.24 6.58
CA PHE A 84 8.08 1.06 7.50
C PHE A 84 9.09 2.21 7.41
N LEU A 85 9.43 2.65 6.19
CA LEU A 85 10.32 3.78 5.97
C LEU A 85 9.77 5.10 6.53
N ILE A 86 8.46 5.33 6.45
CA ILE A 86 7.84 6.53 7.06
C ILE A 86 7.85 6.44 8.58
N SER A 87 7.55 5.26 9.13
CA SER A 87 7.54 5.02 10.58
C SER A 87 8.90 5.34 11.20
N GLN A 88 10.00 4.92 10.56
CA GLN A 88 11.35 5.27 11.02
C GLN A 88 11.66 6.76 10.91
N ARG A 89 11.18 7.44 9.86
CA ARG A 89 11.41 8.88 9.67
C ARG A 89 10.70 9.73 10.74
N SER A 90 9.60 9.25 11.32
CA SER A 90 8.90 9.95 12.40
C SER A 90 9.76 10.13 13.66
N SER A 91 10.79 9.30 13.87
CA SER A 91 11.72 9.42 15.00
C SER A 91 12.91 10.36 14.74
N HIS A 92 13.08 10.88 13.52
CA HIS A 92 14.24 11.68 13.13
C HIS A 92 13.93 13.12 12.69
N ASN A 93 12.68 13.59 12.79
CA ASN A 93 12.30 14.95 12.37
C ASN A 93 12.33 16.00 13.50
N LEU A 94 13.32 15.92 14.39
CA LEU A 94 13.89 17.11 15.03
C LEU A 94 15.23 17.41 14.35
N MET A 95 15.19 17.81 13.07
CA MET A 95 16.31 18.52 12.46
C MET A 95 15.78 19.79 11.81
N SER A 96 15.93 20.86 12.57
CA SER A 96 16.06 22.28 12.20
C SER A 96 15.91 22.59 10.71
N ILE A 97 14.77 23.21 10.39
CA ILE A 97 14.70 24.19 9.31
C ILE A 97 15.61 25.36 9.72
N SER A 98 16.83 25.40 9.18
CA SER A 98 17.56 26.65 8.96
C SER A 98 18.69 26.44 7.97
N LEU A 99 18.55 27.13 6.83
CA LEU A 99 19.62 27.78 6.08
C LEU A 99 20.53 26.92 5.19
N TRP A 100 20.08 26.65 3.97
CA TRP A 100 20.96 26.63 2.79
C TRP A 100 20.26 27.40 1.66
N SER A 101 20.57 28.70 1.58
CA SER A 101 20.34 29.50 0.38
C SER A 101 21.59 29.37 -0.49
N GLU A 102 21.47 28.85 -1.71
CA GLU A 102 22.49 28.94 -2.77
C GLU A 102 21.98 29.88 -3.87
N PRO A 103 22.86 30.45 -4.71
CA PRO A 103 23.97 31.34 -4.38
C PRO A 103 23.79 32.70 -5.09
N ASN A 104 24.28 33.81 -4.52
CA ASN A 104 24.31 35.06 -5.27
C ASN A 104 25.50 35.03 -6.24
N ARG A 105 25.21 34.90 -7.53
CA ARG A 105 26.15 35.22 -8.61
C ARG A 105 26.17 36.73 -8.70
N ASP A 106 27.14 37.36 -8.05
CA ASP A 106 27.65 38.71 -8.36
C ASP A 106 28.86 38.95 -7.44
N ASP A 107 30.01 38.38 -7.79
CA ASP A 107 31.31 38.91 -7.39
C ASP A 107 32.21 38.82 -8.64
N LEU A 108 32.76 39.98 -9.00
CA LEU A 108 33.68 40.22 -10.12
C LEU A 108 34.94 39.35 -10.09
#